data_AF-A0A2N1PW50-F1
#
_entry.id   AF-A0A2N1PW50-F1
#
_cell.length_a   1.000
_cell.length_b   1.000
_cell.length_c   1.000
_cell.angle_alpha   90.00
_cell.angle_beta   90.00
_cell.angle_gamma   90.00
#
_symmetry.space_group_name_H-M   'P 1'
#
loop_
_entity.id
_entity.type
_entity.pdbx_description
1 polymer ?
#
loop_
_entity_poly.entity_id
_entity_poly.type
_entity_poly.pdbx_seq_one_letter_code
_entity_poly.pdbx_strand_id
1 'polypeptide(L)'
;MRKTIKHKVYTIEEKNEIVRKYIEGELGLAKLLQQYDIGSDSVFYRWHRQFQKYGTCVDGRGKPGDNRKGRPRNIRPQEMTREELIQYVEAVEDVKKYLAYLRKQKKNIE
;
A
#
# COMPACT_ATOMS: atom_id res chain seq x y z
N MET A 1 18.59 -6.23 -12.60
CA MET A 1 17.57 -6.13 -11.53
C MET A 1 17.59 -4.73 -10.94
N ARG A 2 16.46 -4.00 -10.92
CA ARG A 2 16.38 -2.72 -10.18
C ARG A 2 16.35 -3.04 -8.69
N LYS A 3 17.33 -2.52 -7.93
CA LYS A 3 17.33 -2.62 -6.46
C LYS A 3 16.24 -1.68 -5.92
N THR A 4 15.36 -2.17 -5.06
CA THR A 4 14.39 -1.33 -4.37
C THR A 4 15.11 -0.55 -3.27
N ILE A 5 14.93 0.77 -3.25
CA ILE A 5 15.45 1.63 -2.18
C ILE A 5 14.57 1.41 -0.96
N LYS A 6 15.20 1.10 0.20
CA LYS A 6 14.49 1.04 1.48
C LYS A 6 14.40 2.45 2.05
N HIS A 7 13.19 2.99 2.12
CA HIS A 7 12.93 4.26 2.79
C HIS A 7 12.84 4.07 4.31
N LYS A 8 13.22 5.11 5.06
CA LYS A 8 13.06 5.16 6.52
C LYS A 8 11.59 4.98 6.90
N VAL A 9 11.34 4.16 7.92
CA VAL A 9 10.00 3.92 8.45
C VAL A 9 9.86 4.72 9.74
N TYR A 10 8.80 5.50 9.84
CA TYR A 10 8.51 6.32 11.02
C TYR A 10 7.33 5.73 11.80
N THR A 11 7.45 5.68 13.12
CA THR A 11 6.36 5.35 14.05
C THR A 11 5.34 6.48 14.09
N ILE A 12 4.19 6.27 14.76
CA ILE A 12 3.18 7.31 14.94
C ILE A 12 3.71 8.42 15.87
N GLU A 13 4.41 8.02 16.93
CA GLU A 13 5.00 8.92 17.92
C GLU A 13 6.02 9.85 17.27
N GLU A 14 6.95 9.31 16.47
CA GLU A 14 7.94 10.10 15.75
C GLU A 14 7.28 11.12 14.80
N LYS A 15 6.24 10.71 14.05
CA LYS A 15 5.51 11.63 13.16
C LYS A 15 4.84 12.76 13.94
N ASN A 16 4.26 12.45 15.10
CA ASN A 16 3.61 13.45 15.94
C ASN A 16 4.61 14.44 16.54
N GLU A 17 5.78 13.97 16.99
CA GLU A 17 6.85 14.84 17.49
C GLU A 17 7.33 15.81 16.40
N ILE A 18 7.58 15.28 15.19
CA ILE A 18 8.01 16.07 14.03
C ILE A 18 6.97 17.16 13.69
N VAL A 19 5.68 16.84 13.71
CA VAL A 19 4.61 17.81 13.44
C VAL A 19 4.49 18.85 14.57
N ARG A 20 4.65 18.45 15.84
CA ARG A 20 4.62 19.38 16.98
C ARG A 20 5.73 20.42 16.90
N LYS A 21 6.97 20.00 16.64
CA LYS A 21 8.12 20.91 16.46
C LYS A 21 7.90 21.96 15.37
N TYR A 22 7.21 21.58 14.30
CA TYR A 22 6.82 22.50 13.24
C TYR A 22 5.73 23.49 13.68
N ILE A 23 4.71 23.02 14.42
CA ILE A 23 3.61 23.87 14.92
C ILE A 23 4.12 24.85 15.99
N GLU A 24 5.00 24.41 16.87
CA GLU A 24 5.66 25.23 17.91
C GLU A 24 6.61 26.27 17.31
N GLY A 25 6.98 26.11 16.03
CA GLY A 25 7.84 27.05 15.31
C GLY A 25 9.33 26.90 15.62
N GLU A 26 9.75 25.80 16.25
CA GLU A 26 11.17 25.54 16.57
C GLU A 26 12.04 25.43 15.32
N LEU A 27 11.50 24.82 14.25
CA LEU A 27 12.21 24.55 13.01
C LEU A 27 11.34 24.84 11.79
N GLY A 28 11.91 25.54 10.80
CA GLY A 28 11.30 25.70 9.49
C GLY A 28 11.25 24.36 8.73
N LEU A 29 10.27 24.22 7.83
CA LEU A 29 9.99 22.97 7.11
C LEU A 29 11.22 22.34 6.45
N ALA A 30 12.02 23.14 5.72
CA ALA A 30 13.20 22.62 5.01
C ALA A 30 14.24 21.99 5.95
N LYS A 31 14.51 22.65 7.10
CA LYS A 31 15.46 22.14 8.10
C LYS A 31 14.93 20.87 8.77
N LEU A 32 13.63 20.84 9.06
CA LEU A 32 12.95 19.69 9.65
C LEU A 32 13.02 18.47 8.73
N LEU A 33 12.71 18.64 7.44
CA LEU A 33 12.79 17.56 6.45
C LEU A 33 14.21 17.01 6.32
N GLN A 34 15.22 17.89 6.32
CA GLN A 34 16.63 17.50 6.28
C GLN A 34 17.05 16.73 7.54
N GLN A 35 16.71 17.23 8.73
CA GLN A 35 17.08 16.63 10.00
C GLN A 35 16.48 15.23 10.19
N TYR A 36 15.24 15.04 9.75
CA TYR A 36 14.51 13.78 9.91
C TYR A 36 14.63 12.83 8.71
N ASP A 37 15.37 13.21 7.65
CA ASP A 37 15.53 12.46 6.39
C ASP A 37 14.20 12.17 5.67
N ILE A 38 13.31 13.17 5.67
CA ILE A 38 12.00 13.06 5.04
C ILE A 38 12.15 13.44 3.57
N GLY A 39 12.03 12.46 2.68
CA GLY A 39 12.33 12.64 1.25
C GLY A 39 11.38 13.56 0.46
N SER A 40 10.29 14.07 1.04
CA SER A 40 9.41 15.04 0.38
C SER A 40 8.50 15.78 1.35
N ASP A 41 8.32 17.07 1.13
CA ASP A 41 7.36 17.96 1.80
C ASP A 41 5.94 17.38 1.78
N SER A 42 5.56 16.69 0.70
CA SER A 42 4.24 16.06 0.57
C SER A 42 3.95 15.01 1.66
N VAL A 43 4.99 14.30 2.11
CA VAL A 43 4.90 13.31 3.19
C VAL A 43 4.60 14.01 4.50
N PHE A 44 5.30 15.12 4.77
CA PHE A 44 5.08 15.93 5.96
C PHE A 44 3.69 16.59 5.96
N TYR A 45 3.28 17.23 4.87
CA TYR A 45 1.95 17.87 4.79
C TYR A 45 0.81 16.87 5.00
N ARG A 46 0.98 15.62 4.56
CA ARG A 46 0.02 14.55 4.86
C ARG A 46 -0.07 14.28 6.37
N TRP A 47 1.05 14.23 7.08
CA TRP A 47 1.07 14.06 8.54
C TRP A 47 0.46 15.26 9.25
N HIS A 48 0.85 16.47 8.86
CA HIS A 48 0.29 17.71 9.39
C HIS A 48 -1.24 17.76 9.23
N ARG A 49 -1.77 17.44 8.05
CA ARG A 49 -3.22 17.40 7.80
C ARG A 49 -3.94 16.35 8.66
N GLN A 50 -3.33 15.18 8.85
CA GLN A 50 -3.89 14.14 9.73
C GLN A 50 -3.90 14.60 11.18
N PHE A 51 -2.81 15.20 11.64
CA PHE A 51 -2.67 15.74 12.98
C PHE A 51 -3.70 16.85 13.25
N GLN A 52 -3.91 17.77 12.31
CA GLN A 52 -4.97 18.80 12.42
C GLN A 52 -6.38 18.22 12.50
N LYS A 53 -6.65 17.12 11.78
CA LYS A 53 -7.99 16.52 11.74
C LYS A 53 -8.30 15.60 12.92
N TYR A 54 -7.31 14.84 13.39
CA TYR A 54 -7.49 13.75 14.35
C TYR A 54 -6.72 13.95 15.67
N GLY A 55 -5.91 15.01 15.79
CA GLY A 55 -4.98 15.22 16.91
C GLY A 55 -3.76 14.28 16.91
N THR A 56 -3.66 13.37 15.94
CA THR A 56 -2.59 12.38 15.82
C THR A 56 -2.42 11.92 14.37
N CYS A 57 -1.22 11.48 14.00
CA CYS A 57 -0.98 10.81 12.74
C CYS A 57 -1.62 9.42 12.73
N VAL A 58 -2.23 9.04 11.61
CA VAL A 58 -2.94 7.76 11.48
C VAL A 58 -2.17 6.82 10.56
N ASP A 59 -1.85 5.63 11.05
CA ASP A 59 -1.31 4.55 10.24
C ASP A 59 -2.42 3.62 9.75
N GLY A 60 -2.71 3.70 8.45
CA GLY A 60 -3.69 2.86 7.77
C GLY A 60 -3.09 1.60 7.13
N ARG A 61 -1.78 1.34 7.29
CA ARG A 61 -1.14 0.17 6.68
C ARG A 61 -1.81 -1.11 7.18
N GLY A 62 -2.14 -2.00 6.26
CA GLY A 62 -2.75 -3.30 6.56
C GLY A 62 -4.23 -3.25 7.00
N LYS A 63 -4.84 -2.05 7.12
CA LYS A 63 -6.26 -1.93 7.45
C LYS A 63 -7.10 -1.97 6.18
N PRO A 64 -8.20 -2.75 6.15
CA PRO A 64 -9.12 -2.71 5.03
C PRO A 64 -9.70 -1.30 4.93
N GLY A 65 -9.62 -0.69 3.73
CA GLY A 65 -10.44 0.48 3.43
C GLY A 65 -11.91 0.10 3.43
N ASP A 66 -12.79 1.10 3.48
CA ASP A 66 -14.26 0.90 3.44
C ASP A 66 -14.69 0.09 2.20
N ASN A 67 -14.00 0.33 1.08
CA ASN A 67 -14.11 -0.53 -0.10
C ASN A 67 -13.36 -1.86 0.10
N ARG A 68 -14.10 -2.94 0.33
CA ARG A 68 -13.61 -4.33 0.29
C ARG A 68 -13.20 -4.82 -1.12
N LYS A 69 -12.84 -3.91 -2.03
CA LYS A 69 -12.31 -4.21 -3.38
C LYS A 69 -10.82 -4.61 -3.34
N GLY A 70 -10.37 -5.17 -2.22
CA GLY A 70 -9.04 -5.77 -2.13
C GLY A 70 -9.03 -7.12 -2.85
N ARG A 71 -7.84 -7.68 -3.04
CA ARG A 71 -7.71 -9.06 -3.50
C ARG A 71 -8.58 -9.98 -2.62
N PRO A 72 -9.54 -10.72 -3.17
CA PRO A 72 -10.42 -11.59 -2.38
C PRO A 72 -9.54 -12.57 -1.59
N ARG A 73 -9.70 -12.57 -0.27
CA ARG A 73 -8.98 -13.47 0.62
C ARG A 73 -9.81 -14.74 0.77
N ASN A 74 -9.51 -15.71 -0.08
CA ASN A 74 -10.09 -17.06 -0.12
C ASN A 74 -11.49 -17.13 -0.74
N ILE A 75 -11.59 -17.76 -1.91
CA ILE A 75 -12.86 -18.18 -2.50
C ILE A 75 -13.33 -19.42 -1.73
N ARG A 76 -14.59 -19.46 -1.29
CA ARG A 76 -15.25 -20.62 -0.67
C ARG A 76 -16.27 -21.21 -1.65
N PRO A 77 -15.90 -22.21 -2.46
CA PRO A 77 -16.79 -22.76 -3.48
C PRO A 77 -18.12 -23.29 -2.95
N GLN A 78 -18.15 -23.75 -1.70
CA GLN A 78 -19.34 -24.31 -1.04
C GLN A 78 -20.43 -23.28 -0.74
N GLU A 79 -20.07 -22.00 -0.66
CA GLU A 79 -21.01 -20.90 -0.35
C GLU A 79 -21.51 -20.20 -1.63
N MET A 80 -21.06 -20.65 -2.80
CA MET A 80 -21.33 -20.01 -4.09
C MET A 80 -22.53 -20.63 -4.79
N THR A 81 -23.28 -19.84 -5.56
CA THR A 81 -24.33 -20.40 -6.41
C THR A 81 -23.72 -21.22 -7.55
N ARG A 82 -24.52 -22.11 -8.16
CA ARG A 82 -24.06 -22.95 -9.28
C ARG A 82 -23.54 -22.12 -10.46
N GLU A 83 -24.19 -21.01 -10.77
CA GLU A 83 -23.83 -20.13 -11.90
C GLU A 83 -22.50 -19.42 -11.65
N GLU A 84 -22.35 -18.84 -10.46
CA GLU A 84 -21.11 -18.21 -10.03
C GLU A 84 -19.94 -19.22 -9.99
N LEU A 85 -20.20 -20.46 -9.59
CA LEU A 85 -19.19 -21.52 -9.58
C LEU A 85 -18.71 -21.88 -11.00
N ILE A 86 -19.64 -21.97 -11.96
CA ILE A 86 -19.30 -22.21 -13.37
C ILE A 86 -18.41 -21.08 -13.89
N GLN A 87 -18.81 -19.83 -13.65
CA GLN A 87 -18.05 -18.65 -14.06
C GLN A 87 -16.62 -18.64 -13.46
N TYR A 88 -16.50 -19.02 -12.18
CA TYR A 88 -15.20 -19.12 -11.52
C TYR A 88 -14.31 -20.20 -12.17
N VAL A 89 -14.87 -21.36 -12.48
CA VAL A 89 -14.14 -22.48 -13.11
C VAL A 89 -13.64 -22.08 -14.50
N GLU A 90 -14.49 -21.49 -15.33
CA GLU A 90 -14.13 -21.01 -16.67
C GLU A 90 -12.97 -20.00 -16.62
N ALA A 91 -13.07 -19.01 -15.73
CA ALA A 91 -12.02 -18.01 -15.55
C ALA A 91 -10.68 -18.65 -15.11
N VAL A 92 -10.72 -19.66 -14.24
CA VAL A 92 -9.52 -20.39 -13.79
C VAL A 92 -8.90 -21.21 -14.94
N GLU A 93 -9.71 -21.82 -15.80
CA GLU A 93 -9.23 -22.58 -16.95
C GLU A 93 -8.53 -21.69 -17.98
N ASP A 94 -9.11 -20.53 -18.30
CA ASP A 94 -8.52 -19.59 -19.25
C ASP A 94 -7.18 -19.04 -18.75
N VAL A 95 -7.09 -18.74 -17.45
CA VAL A 95 -5.81 -18.36 -16.82
C VAL A 95 -4.78 -19.51 -16.92
N LYS A 96 -5.19 -20.76 -16.68
CA LYS A 96 -4.28 -21.93 -16.82
C LYS A 96 -3.80 -22.11 -18.26
N LYS A 97 -4.69 -22.01 -19.25
CA LYS A 97 -4.35 -22.08 -20.68
C LYS A 97 -3.34 -21.00 -21.06
N TYR A 98 -3.58 -19.76 -20.61
CA TYR A 98 -2.69 -18.64 -20.85
C TYR A 98 -1.30 -18.84 -20.21
N LEU A 99 -1.24 -19.33 -18.97
CA LEU A 99 0.03 -19.66 -18.32
C LEU A 99 0.80 -20.77 -19.04
N ALA A 100 0.10 -21.80 -19.56
CA ALA A 100 0.73 -22.86 -20.34
C ALA A 100 1.30 -22.32 -21.66
N TYR A 101 0.58 -21.43 -22.35
CA TYR A 101 1.07 -20.72 -23.53
C TYR A 101 2.34 -19.92 -23.22
N LEU A 102 2.33 -19.10 -22.17
CA LEU A 102 3.50 -18.31 -21.77
C LEU A 102 4.70 -19.19 -21.41
N ARG A 103 4.49 -20.31 -20.72
CA ARG A 103 5.56 -21.28 -20.41
C ARG A 103 6.15 -21.90 -21.68
N LYS A 104 5.31 -22.21 -22.68
CA LYS A 104 5.77 -22.73 -23.98
C LYS A 104 6.58 -21.68 -24.74
N GLN A 105 6.09 -20.44 -24.79
CA GLN A 105 6.81 -19.33 -25.42
C GLN A 105 8.18 -19.11 -24.77
N LYS A 106 8.25 -19.07 -23.43
CA LYS A 106 9.51 -18.90 -22.71
C LYS A 106 10.54 -19.99 -23.05
N LYS A 107 10.11 -21.25 -23.11
CA LYS A 107 10.98 -22.39 -23.49
C LYS A 107 11.48 -22.34 -24.93
N ASN A 108 10.77 -21.64 -25.82
CA ASN A 108 11.17 -21.50 -27.22
C ASN A 108 12.11 -20.30 -27.45
N ILE A 109 12.31 -19.45 -26.43
CA ILE A 109 13.11 -18.22 -26.50
C ILE A 109 14.44 -18.39 -25.73
N GLU A 110 14.53 -19.36 -24.81
CA GLU A 110 15.77 -19.86 -24.18
C GLU A 110 16.42 -20.94 -25.05
#